data_AF-A0A939C7X3-F1
#
_entry.id   AF-A0A939C7X3-F1
#
_cell.length_a   1.000
_cell.length_b   1.000
_cell.length_c   1.000
_cell.angle_alpha   90.00
_cell.angle_beta   90.00
_cell.angle_gamma   90.00
#
_symmetry.space_group_name_H-M   'P 1'
#
loop_
_entity.id
_entity.type
_entity.pdbx_description
1 polymer ?
#
loop_
_entity_poly.entity_id
_entity_poly.type
_entity_poly.pdbx_seq_one_letter_code
_entity_poly.pdbx_strand_id
1 'polypeptide(L)'
;MKFIADGMLGKLTRWLRMLGQDVTYSTKFEDAELIAAAEKEQRILLTRDLELYQRATSKGIDAFYVEGRTEAEKLADLAERFDFPLTIDLNRSRCPRCNAEIRLTPKENVAGKVEKNTFIYYSEFWKCIKCGHIYWQGAHWNGICSTLEEAKKIRGSQVNFI
;
A
#
# COMPACT_ATOMS: atom_id res chain seq x y z
N MET A 1 6.28 -1.21 -8.23
CA MET A 1 7.56 -1.10 -7.52
C MET A 1 7.59 -2.03 -6.31
N LYS A 2 8.79 -2.27 -5.76
CA LYS A 2 8.97 -3.03 -4.51
C LYS A 2 9.48 -2.10 -3.40
N PHE A 3 8.78 -2.11 -2.28
CA PHE A 3 9.09 -1.33 -1.11
C PHE A 3 9.28 -2.24 0.10
N ILE A 4 10.02 -1.75 1.08
CA ILE A 4 10.01 -2.24 2.45
C ILE A 4 9.72 -1.07 3.37
N ALA A 5 8.79 -1.24 4.30
CA ALA A 5 8.33 -0.19 5.20
C ALA A 5 8.55 -0.62 6.66
N ASP A 6 8.99 0.34 7.47
CA ASP A 6 9.13 0.20 8.92
C ASP A 6 7.77 0.17 9.63
N GLY A 7 7.80 0.03 10.97
CA GLY A 7 6.61 0.02 11.81
C GLY A 7 5.80 1.33 11.84
N MET A 8 6.37 2.46 11.40
CA MET A 8 5.71 3.77 11.43
C MET A 8 4.71 3.94 10.26
N LEU A 9 4.85 3.13 9.22
CA LEU A 9 4.14 3.27 7.95
C LEU A 9 3.05 2.22 7.72
N GLY A 10 2.48 1.63 8.77
CA GLY A 10 1.50 0.55 8.65
C GLY A 10 0.18 0.91 7.94
N LYS A 11 -0.27 2.18 8.00
CA LYS A 11 -1.41 2.66 7.21
C LYS A 11 -1.03 2.81 5.74
N LEU A 12 0.07 3.51 5.47
CA LEU A 12 0.58 3.74 4.13
C LEU A 12 0.91 2.43 3.38
N THR A 13 1.47 1.45 4.08
CA THR A 13 1.70 0.10 3.56
C THR A 13 0.44 -0.52 2.97
N ARG A 14 -0.70 -0.39 3.66
CA ARG A 14 -1.97 -0.95 3.18
C ARG A 14 -2.43 -0.24 1.91
N TRP A 15 -2.30 1.08 1.87
CA TRP A 15 -2.61 1.88 0.69
C TRP A 15 -1.77 1.48 -0.52
N LEU A 16 -0.45 1.42 -0.36
CA LEU A 16 0.46 1.05 -1.43
C LEU A 16 0.17 -0.36 -1.97
N ARG A 17 -0.16 -1.32 -1.10
CA ARG A 17 -0.59 -2.67 -1.51
C ARG A 17 -1.89 -2.63 -2.31
N MET A 18 -2.88 -1.83 -1.90
CA MET A 18 -4.12 -1.66 -2.66
C MET A 18 -3.86 -1.05 -4.05
N LEU A 19 -2.91 -0.12 -4.14
CA LEU A 19 -2.43 0.48 -5.40
C LEU A 19 -1.50 -0.44 -6.20
N GLY A 20 -1.40 -1.72 -5.83
CA GLY A 20 -0.68 -2.76 -6.56
C GLY A 20 0.83 -2.82 -6.30
N GLN A 21 1.34 -2.05 -5.34
CA GLN A 21 2.76 -2.07 -4.99
C GLN A 21 3.09 -3.29 -4.10
N ASP A 22 4.27 -3.88 -4.31
CA ASP A 22 4.78 -4.96 -3.46
C ASP A 22 5.47 -4.33 -2.24
N VAL A 23 4.82 -4.37 -1.07
CA VAL A 23 5.35 -3.74 0.15
C VAL A 23 5.56 -4.79 1.23
N THR A 24 6.81 -5.07 1.55
CA THR A 24 7.17 -5.79 2.78
C THR A 24 7.01 -4.83 3.95
N TYR A 25 6.42 -5.29 5.05
CA TYR A 25 6.20 -4.49 6.25
C TYR A 25 6.51 -5.33 7.46
N SER A 26 7.34 -4.80 8.35
CA SER A 26 7.71 -5.48 9.59
C SER A 26 7.76 -4.45 10.72
N THR A 27 7.08 -4.75 11.82
CA THR A 27 7.23 -4.03 13.09
C THR A 27 8.28 -4.68 13.99
N LYS A 28 8.91 -5.77 13.54
CA LYS A 28 9.83 -6.59 14.33
C LYS A 28 11.27 -6.45 13.89
N PHE A 29 11.50 -5.99 12.67
CA PHE A 29 12.84 -5.83 12.17
C PHE A 29 13.48 -4.63 12.84
N GLU A 30 14.71 -4.83 13.30
CA GLU A 30 15.59 -3.73 13.64
C GLU A 30 16.07 -3.02 12.36
N ASP A 31 16.59 -1.80 12.49
CA ASP A 31 17.11 -1.00 11.39
C ASP A 31 18.10 -1.75 10.49
N ALA A 32 19.00 -2.52 11.10
CA ALA A 32 19.98 -3.30 10.35
C ALA A 32 19.33 -4.40 9.50
N GLU A 33 18.26 -5.03 10.00
CA GLU A 33 17.50 -6.04 9.28
C GLU A 33 16.66 -5.42 8.15
N LEU A 34 16.06 -4.25 8.37
CA LEU A 34 15.35 -3.50 7.33
C LEU A 34 16.28 -3.13 6.17
N ILE A 35 17.46 -2.60 6.48
CA ILE A 35 18.48 -2.24 5.49
C ILE A 35 18.97 -3.48 4.73
N ALA A 36 19.31 -4.57 5.45
CA ALA A 36 19.78 -5.80 4.82
C ALA A 36 18.71 -6.45 3.92
N ALA A 37 17.44 -6.41 4.34
CA ALA A 37 16.33 -6.90 3.53
C ALA A 37 16.07 -6.01 2.30
N ALA A 38 16.19 -4.67 2.46
CA ALA A 38 16.08 -3.73 1.35
C ALA A 38 17.13 -4.01 0.28
N GLU A 39 18.38 -4.18 0.68
CA GLU A 39 19.50 -4.51 -0.20
C GLU A 39 19.29 -5.86 -0.91
N LYS A 40 19.07 -6.92 -0.12
CA LYS A 40 18.95 -8.30 -0.62
C LYS A 40 17.80 -8.47 -1.61
N GLU A 41 16.67 -7.83 -1.35
CA GLU A 41 15.46 -7.96 -2.17
C GLU A 41 15.29 -6.84 -3.21
N GLN A 42 16.27 -5.92 -3.29
CA GLN A 42 16.24 -4.74 -4.15
C GLN A 42 14.94 -3.93 -3.97
N ARG A 43 14.66 -3.58 -2.72
CA ARG A 43 13.48 -2.81 -2.31
C ARG A 43 13.90 -1.42 -1.88
N ILE A 44 13.02 -0.45 -2.17
CA ILE A 44 13.17 0.90 -1.65
C ILE A 44 12.68 0.93 -0.21
N LEU A 45 13.53 1.37 0.72
CA LEU A 45 13.18 1.53 2.13
C LEU A 45 12.36 2.80 2.33
N LEU A 46 11.11 2.64 2.79
CA LEU A 46 10.25 3.72 3.21
C LEU A 46 10.30 3.84 4.73
N THR A 47 10.57 5.05 5.24
CA THR A 47 10.62 5.31 6.68
C THR A 47 10.23 6.74 7.01
N ARG A 48 9.78 6.98 8.24
CA ARG A 48 9.67 8.33 8.83
C ARG A 48 10.70 8.57 9.94
N ASP A 49 11.60 7.63 10.12
CA ASP A 49 12.73 7.75 11.02
C ASP A 49 13.92 8.33 10.23
N LEU A 50 14.34 9.52 10.64
CA LEU A 50 15.43 10.23 9.98
C LEU A 50 16.77 9.51 10.17
N GLU A 51 17.00 8.88 11.32
CA GLU A 51 18.23 8.15 11.61
C GLU A 51 18.32 6.91 10.72
N LEU A 52 17.23 6.13 10.61
CA LEU A 52 17.17 4.97 9.72
C LEU A 52 17.37 5.37 8.26
N TYR A 53 16.72 6.46 7.80
CA TYR A 53 16.90 6.99 6.45
C TYR A 53 18.36 7.36 6.17
N GLN A 54 19.01 8.12 7.06
CA GLN A 54 20.42 8.51 6.92
C GLN A 54 21.35 7.29 6.94
N ARG A 55 21.07 6.31 7.80
CA ARG A 55 21.84 5.06 7.89
C ARG A 55 21.71 4.20 6.63
N ALA A 56 20.53 4.13 6.03
CA ALA A 56 20.32 3.39 4.79
C ALA A 56 21.03 4.07 3.60
N THR A 57 20.84 5.38 3.45
CA THR A 57 21.45 6.16 2.37
C THR A 57 22.98 6.18 2.44
N SER A 58 23.57 6.31 3.63
CA SER A 58 25.04 6.23 3.82
C SER A 58 25.64 4.87 3.45
N LYS A 59 24.81 3.81 3.42
CA LYS A 59 25.18 2.47 2.95
C LYS A 59 24.87 2.24 1.47
N GLY A 60 24.41 3.26 0.74
CA GLY A 60 24.05 3.16 -0.67
C GLY A 60 22.73 2.43 -0.94
N ILE A 61 21.87 2.28 0.08
CA ILE A 61 20.55 1.67 -0.09
C ILE A 61 19.55 2.72 -0.56
N ASP A 62 18.74 2.38 -1.56
CA ASP A 62 17.62 3.20 -2.00
C ASP A 62 16.61 3.37 -0.85
N ALA A 63 16.52 4.58 -0.33
CA ALA A 63 15.60 4.93 0.75
C ALA A 63 14.84 6.20 0.41
N PHE A 64 13.64 6.32 0.97
CA PHE A 64 12.78 7.48 0.85
C PHE A 64 12.21 7.84 2.21
N TYR A 65 12.51 9.06 2.66
CA TYR A 65 11.96 9.63 3.86
C TYR A 65 10.55 10.14 3.57
N VAL A 66 9.54 9.55 4.22
CA VAL A 66 8.14 9.84 3.95
C VAL A 66 7.67 11.06 4.74
N GLU A 67 7.39 12.13 4.02
CA GLU A 67 6.83 13.37 4.56
C GLU A 67 5.30 13.43 4.41
N GLY A 68 4.68 14.43 5.01
CA GLY A 68 3.21 14.60 5.00
C GLY A 68 2.52 14.15 6.29
N ARG A 69 1.42 14.84 6.58
CA ARG A 69 0.58 14.66 7.78
C ARG A 69 -0.56 13.70 7.47
N THR A 70 -1.20 13.83 6.31
CA THR A 70 -2.32 12.99 5.87
C THR A 70 -1.83 11.81 5.02
N GLU A 71 -2.68 10.80 4.84
CA GLU A 71 -2.37 9.71 3.90
C GLU A 71 -2.41 10.19 2.45
N ALA A 72 -3.27 11.18 2.14
CA ALA A 72 -3.34 11.76 0.80
C ALA A 72 -2.03 12.47 0.42
N GLU A 73 -1.45 13.25 1.34
CA GLU A 73 -0.16 13.92 1.14
C GLU A 73 0.97 12.90 0.89
N LYS A 74 1.08 11.87 1.75
CA LYS A 74 2.10 10.80 1.62
C LYS A 74 1.96 10.04 0.30
N LEU A 75 0.73 9.75 -0.12
CA LEU A 75 0.47 9.02 -1.36
C LEU A 75 0.76 9.87 -2.59
N ALA A 76 0.42 11.16 -2.56
CA ALA A 76 0.73 12.09 -3.65
C ALA A 76 2.25 12.19 -3.86
N ASP A 77 2.99 12.40 -2.78
CA ASP A 77 4.46 12.51 -2.79
C ASP A 77 5.14 11.24 -3.33
N LEU A 78 4.75 10.06 -2.82
CA LEU A 78 5.25 8.78 -3.34
C LEU A 78 4.88 8.53 -4.79
N ALA A 79 3.64 8.84 -5.18
CA ALA A 79 3.17 8.62 -6.56
C ALA A 79 3.87 9.53 -7.56
N GLU A 80 4.21 10.76 -7.15
CA GLU A 80 5.01 11.68 -7.95
C GLU A 80 6.45 11.20 -8.06
N ARG A 81 7.08 10.84 -6.93
CA ARG A 81 8.47 10.39 -6.89
C ARG A 81 8.73 9.11 -7.69
N PHE A 82 7.79 8.16 -7.62
CA PHE A 82 7.97 6.79 -8.13
C PHE A 82 7.09 6.47 -9.34
N ASP A 83 6.38 7.47 -9.87
CA ASP A 83 5.52 7.40 -11.04
C ASP A 83 4.58 6.19 -11.06
N PHE A 84 3.70 6.10 -10.07
CA PHE A 84 2.62 5.11 -10.06
C PHE A 84 1.24 5.78 -10.02
N PRO A 85 0.19 5.14 -10.58
CA PRO A 85 -1.13 5.72 -10.60
C PRO A 85 -1.78 5.70 -9.22
N LEU A 86 -2.48 6.78 -8.86
CA LEU A 86 -3.33 6.87 -7.67
C LEU A 86 -4.73 6.28 -7.93
N THR A 87 -4.79 5.12 -8.59
CA THR A 87 -6.03 4.42 -8.92
C THR A 87 -5.89 2.97 -8.53
N ILE A 88 -6.92 2.41 -7.89
CA ILE A 88 -6.94 0.99 -7.52
C ILE A 88 -7.41 0.17 -8.72
N ASP A 89 -6.52 -0.67 -9.22
CA ASP A 89 -6.84 -1.74 -10.16
C ASP A 89 -6.84 -3.08 -9.40
N LEU A 90 -8.02 -3.64 -9.14
CA LEU A 90 -8.20 -4.84 -8.35
C LEU A 90 -7.57 -6.10 -8.98
N ASN A 91 -7.22 -6.08 -10.27
CA ASN A 91 -6.46 -7.16 -10.91
C ASN A 91 -4.97 -7.11 -10.58
N ARG A 92 -4.47 -5.95 -10.16
CA ARG A 92 -3.06 -5.70 -9.81
C ARG A 92 -2.86 -5.47 -8.31
N SER A 93 -3.93 -5.18 -7.57
CA SER A 93 -3.91 -4.98 -6.14
C SER A 93 -3.33 -6.18 -5.39
N ARG A 94 -2.69 -5.89 -4.28
CA ARG A 94 -2.19 -6.86 -3.32
C ARG A 94 -2.99 -6.79 -2.03
N CYS A 95 -3.04 -7.91 -1.32
CA CYS A 95 -3.71 -8.05 -0.04
C CYS A 95 -3.14 -7.04 0.96
N PRO A 96 -3.93 -6.09 1.47
CA PRO A 96 -3.46 -5.10 2.45
C PRO A 96 -2.88 -5.74 3.72
N ARG A 97 -3.34 -6.95 4.07
CA ARG A 97 -2.89 -7.68 5.26
C ARG A 97 -1.52 -8.35 5.08
N CYS A 98 -1.29 -9.02 3.95
CA CYS A 98 -0.14 -9.92 3.80
C CYS A 98 0.66 -9.76 2.51
N ASN A 99 0.37 -8.75 1.68
CA ASN A 99 1.09 -8.41 0.44
C ASN A 99 0.95 -9.41 -0.73
N ALA A 100 0.33 -10.57 -0.52
CA ALA A 100 0.07 -11.53 -1.59
C ALA A 100 -1.03 -11.05 -2.55
N GLU A 101 -1.06 -11.58 -3.76
CA GLU A 101 -2.09 -11.26 -4.75
C GLU A 101 -3.51 -11.55 -4.24
N ILE A 102 -4.46 -10.75 -4.70
CA ILE A 102 -5.89 -11.02 -4.56
C ILE A 102 -6.44 -11.41 -5.93
N ARG A 103 -7.42 -12.31 -5.96
CA ARG A 103 -8.05 -12.76 -7.21
C ARG A 103 -9.56 -12.63 -7.11
N LEU A 104 -10.17 -12.22 -8.21
CA LEU A 104 -11.63 -12.24 -8.34
C LEU A 104 -12.13 -13.65 -7.99
N THR A 105 -13.16 -13.70 -7.16
CA THR A 105 -13.71 -14.93 -6.60
C THR A 105 -15.21 -14.95 -6.84
N PRO A 106 -15.74 -16.02 -7.46
CA PRO A 106 -17.18 -16.18 -7.65
C PRO A 106 -17.94 -16.04 -6.33
N LYS A 107 -19.12 -15.41 -6.39
CA LYS A 107 -19.93 -15.11 -5.20
C LYS A 107 -20.26 -16.39 -4.42
N GLU A 108 -20.52 -17.48 -5.11
CA GLU A 108 -20.83 -18.79 -4.55
C GLU A 108 -19.69 -19.30 -3.64
N ASN A 109 -18.44 -19.00 -3.99
CA ASN A 109 -17.27 -19.42 -3.24
C ASN A 109 -17.06 -18.65 -1.93
N VAL A 110 -17.76 -17.52 -1.73
CA VAL A 110 -17.74 -16.72 -0.50
C VAL A 110 -18.94 -16.94 0.41
N ALA A 111 -19.91 -17.78 0.00
CA ALA A 111 -21.07 -18.13 0.81
C ALA A 111 -20.63 -18.71 2.17
N GLY A 112 -21.22 -18.20 3.26
CA GLY A 112 -20.87 -18.59 4.64
C GLY A 112 -19.50 -18.14 5.14
N LYS A 113 -18.70 -17.43 4.32
CA LYS A 113 -17.38 -16.89 4.70
C LYS A 113 -17.38 -15.38 4.90
N VAL A 114 -18.47 -14.72 4.52
CA VAL A 114 -18.75 -13.30 4.77
C VAL A 114 -20.10 -13.17 5.48
N GLU A 115 -20.34 -12.02 6.11
CA GLU A 115 -21.63 -11.73 6.73
C GLU A 115 -22.79 -11.85 5.74
N LYS A 116 -23.96 -12.27 6.23
CA LYS A 116 -25.14 -12.50 5.38
C LYS A 116 -25.52 -11.28 4.56
N ASN A 117 -25.52 -10.09 5.17
CA ASN A 117 -25.85 -8.85 4.46
C ASN A 117 -24.82 -8.54 3.39
N THR A 118 -23.52 -8.69 3.67
CA THR A 118 -22.45 -8.55 2.68
C THR A 118 -22.66 -9.49 1.49
N PHE A 119 -22.97 -10.76 1.76
CA PHE A 119 -23.28 -11.72 0.71
C PHE A 119 -24.50 -11.31 -0.12
N ILE A 120 -25.55 -10.76 0.50
CA ILE A 120 -26.76 -10.34 -0.21
C ILE A 120 -26.48 -9.13 -1.10
N TYR A 121 -25.89 -8.07 -0.55
CA TYR A 121 -25.79 -6.76 -1.21
C TYR A 121 -24.67 -6.61 -2.23
N TYR A 122 -23.60 -7.42 -2.15
CA TYR A 122 -22.46 -7.30 -3.05
C TYR A 122 -22.36 -8.50 -4.01
N SER A 123 -21.96 -8.23 -5.25
CA SER A 123 -21.81 -9.22 -6.32
C SER A 123 -20.35 -9.62 -6.56
N GLU A 124 -19.41 -8.69 -6.36
CA GLU A 124 -18.00 -8.88 -6.67
C GLU A 124 -17.16 -9.04 -5.41
N PHE A 125 -16.34 -10.09 -5.41
CA PHE A 125 -15.46 -10.43 -4.29
C PHE A 125 -14.06 -10.76 -4.78
N TRP A 126 -13.06 -10.40 -3.99
CA TRP A 126 -11.67 -10.77 -4.22
C TRP A 126 -11.14 -11.52 -3.02
N LYS A 127 -10.43 -12.62 -3.25
CA LYS A 127 -9.83 -13.43 -2.19
C LYS A 127 -8.32 -13.41 -2.30
N CYS A 128 -7.65 -13.19 -1.18
CA CYS A 128 -6.20 -13.33 -1.11
C CYS A 128 -5.78 -14.80 -1.27
N ILE A 129 -4.79 -15.05 -2.14
CA ILE A 129 -4.29 -16.41 -2.40
C ILE A 129 -3.49 -17.01 -1.22
N LYS A 130 -3.01 -16.17 -0.30
CA LYS A 130 -2.17 -16.59 0.85
C LYS A 130 -2.96 -16.68 2.14
N CYS A 131 -3.53 -15.57 2.61
CA CYS A 131 -4.23 -15.53 3.89
C CYS A 131 -5.74 -15.82 3.80
N GLY A 132 -6.27 -15.98 2.58
CA GLY A 132 -7.68 -16.31 2.35
C GLY A 132 -8.67 -15.20 2.67
N HIS A 133 -8.22 -14.01 3.07
CA HIS A 133 -9.12 -12.89 3.38
C HIS A 133 -9.91 -12.45 2.14
N ILE A 134 -11.18 -12.13 2.35
CA ILE A 134 -12.14 -11.75 1.31
C ILE A 134 -12.37 -10.24 1.37
N TYR A 135 -12.35 -9.60 0.20
CA TYR A 135 -12.52 -8.17 -0.02
C TYR A 135 -13.71 -7.91 -0.96
N TRP A 136 -14.37 -6.77 -0.78
CA TRP A 136 -15.43 -6.26 -1.63
C TRP A 136 -15.47 -4.73 -1.51
N GLN A 137 -16.11 -4.05 -2.48
CA GLN A 137 -16.28 -2.59 -2.45
C GLN A 137 -17.48 -2.20 -1.57
N GLY A 138 -17.29 -2.30 -0.26
CA GLY A 138 -18.32 -1.97 0.74
C GLY A 138 -18.35 -0.49 1.14
N ALA A 139 -19.00 -0.17 2.27
CA ALA A 139 -19.13 1.21 2.77
C ALA A 139 -17.79 1.97 2.92
N HIS A 140 -16.70 1.27 3.28
CA HIS A 140 -15.37 1.86 3.39
C HIS A 140 -14.77 2.32 2.05
N TRP A 141 -15.31 1.85 0.92
CA TRP A 141 -14.82 2.18 -0.42
C TRP A 141 -14.95 3.68 -0.72
N ASN A 142 -16.01 4.33 -0.25
CA ASN A 142 -16.18 5.78 -0.43
C ASN A 142 -15.06 6.58 0.22
N GLY A 143 -14.63 6.19 1.43
CA GLY A 143 -13.49 6.81 2.10
C GLY A 143 -12.18 6.57 1.34
N ILE A 144 -12.02 5.37 0.77
CA ILE A 144 -10.87 5.04 -0.07
C ILE A 144 -10.80 5.96 -1.30
N CYS A 145 -11.91 6.09 -2.04
CA CYS A 145 -12.01 6.97 -3.20
C CYS A 145 -11.72 8.43 -2.81
N SER A 146 -12.31 8.91 -1.71
CA SER A 146 -12.11 10.29 -1.25
C SER A 146 -10.63 10.63 -1.00
N THR A 147 -9.89 9.75 -0.31
CA THR A 147 -8.45 9.97 -0.06
C THR A 147 -7.63 9.93 -1.34
N LEU A 148 -7.94 9.04 -2.30
CA LEU A 148 -7.23 8.99 -3.57
C LEU A 148 -7.50 10.22 -4.44
N GLU A 149 -8.74 10.73 -4.46
CA GLU A 149 -9.07 11.97 -5.16
C GLU A 149 -8.36 13.18 -4.54
N GLU A 150 -8.26 13.25 -3.22
CA GLU A 150 -7.45 14.26 -2.54
C GLU A 150 -5.96 14.15 -2.92
N ALA A 151 -5.40 12.94 -2.91
CA ALA A 151 -4.01 12.70 -3.30
C ALA A 151 -3.74 13.14 -4.76
N LYS A 152 -4.67 12.85 -5.70
CA LYS A 152 -4.57 13.29 -7.10
C LYS A 152 -4.56 14.81 -7.23
N LYS A 153 -5.40 15.51 -6.46
CA LYS A 153 -5.43 16.99 -6.45
C LYS A 153 -4.13 17.58 -5.94
N ILE A 154 -3.56 16.99 -4.87
CA ILE A 154 -2.27 17.40 -4.31
C ILE A 154 -1.16 17.21 -5.36
N ARG A 155 -1.07 16.01 -5.96
CA ARG A 155 -0.09 15.70 -7.02
C ARG A 155 -0.22 16.66 -8.20
N GLY A 156 -1.44 16.88 -8.71
CA GLY A 156 -1.68 17.81 -9.83
C GLY A 156 -1.29 19.26 -9.51
N SER A 157 -1.44 19.69 -8.26
CA SER A 157 -1.01 21.02 -7.82
C SER A 157 0.52 21.17 -7.76
N GLN A 158 1.25 20.07 -7.50
CA GLN A 158 2.71 20.07 -7.49
C GLN A 158 3.31 20.17 -8.90
N VAL A 159 2.61 19.65 -9.92
CA VAL A 159 3.05 19.66 -11.33
C VAL A 159 2.87 21.04 -12.00
N ASN A 160 1.99 21.89 -11.47
CA ASN A 160 1.64 23.20 -12.08
C ASN A 160 2.62 24.35 -11.76
N PHE A 161 3.79 24.07 -11.17
CA PHE A 161 4.84 25.06 -10.94
C PHE A 161 6.00 24.86 -11.94
N ILE A 162 5.77 25.17 -13.22
CA ILE A 162 6.81 25.36 -14.24
C ILE A 162 6.46 26.60 -15.06
#